data_AF-A0A7W6P6B5-F1
#
_entry.id   AF-A0A7W6P6B5-F1
#
_cell.length_a   1.000
_cell.length_b   1.000
_cell.length_c   1.000
_cell.angle_alpha   90.00
_cell.angle_beta   90.00
_cell.angle_gamma   90.00
#
_symmetry.space_group_name_H-M   'P 1'
#
loop_
_entity.id
_entity.type
_entity.pdbx_description
1 polymer ?
#
loop_
_entity_poly.entity_id
_entity_poly.type
_entity_poly.pdbx_seq_one_letter_code
_entity_poly.pdbx_strand_id
1 'polypeptide(L)'
;MEKILYDIHIVDGYVANIYAIDSAKKVAAAYYKGIYKKFGVDSVQYSRSLLWYNTNPKELEIIYKNIQKSLTKQKKAVEIADKMIQRKKFKADSLVIAKKFKADSLAIRKKMKPDSLSKVKATAEIAKKKKQADSLINIKKTQSLQVVSASTPVPIQ
;
A
#
# COMPACT_ATOMS: atom_id res chain seq x y z
N MET A 1 0.05 -29.61 4.45
CA MET A 1 -0.33 -28.73 5.57
C MET A 1 0.22 -27.31 5.45
N GLU A 2 1.50 -27.11 5.14
CA GLU A 2 2.14 -25.78 5.07
C GLU A 2 1.32 -24.69 4.35
N LYS A 3 0.87 -24.95 3.12
CA LYS A 3 0.06 -24.00 2.33
C LYS A 3 -1.30 -23.67 2.97
N ILE A 4 -1.90 -24.63 3.68
CA ILE A 4 -3.17 -24.44 4.39
C ILE A 4 -2.94 -23.52 5.60
N LEU A 5 -1.89 -23.79 6.39
CA LEU A 5 -1.52 -22.95 7.52
C LEU A 5 -1.14 -21.54 7.09
N TYR A 6 -0.44 -21.38 5.97
CA TYR A 6 -0.14 -20.08 5.39
C TYR A 6 -1.43 -19.28 5.11
N ASP A 7 -2.40 -19.86 4.39
CA ASP A 7 -3.65 -19.17 4.08
C ASP A 7 -4.48 -18.88 5.35
N ILE A 8 -4.48 -19.79 6.33
CA ILE A 8 -5.14 -19.58 7.63
C ILE A 8 -4.51 -18.40 8.38
N HIS A 9 -3.18 -18.34 8.49
CA HIS A 9 -2.50 -17.24 9.18
C HIS A 9 -2.70 -15.88 8.51
N ILE A 10 -2.85 -15.85 7.18
CA ILE A 10 -3.25 -14.63 6.47
C ILE A 10 -4.66 -14.18 6.90
N VAL A 11 -5.60 -15.12 6.95
CA VAL A 11 -6.97 -14.86 7.41
C VAL A 11 -6.98 -14.43 8.87
N ASP A 12 -6.20 -15.06 9.74
CA ASP A 12 -6.10 -14.71 11.16
C ASP A 12 -5.59 -13.28 11.34
N GLY A 13 -4.56 -12.90 10.56
CA GLY A 13 -4.07 -11.52 10.54
C GLY A 13 -5.15 -10.51 10.10
N TYR A 14 -6.01 -10.88 9.14
CA TYR A 14 -7.14 -10.03 8.73
C TYR A 14 -8.23 -9.96 9.81
N VAL A 15 -8.64 -11.12 10.34
CA VAL A 15 -9.69 -11.27 11.36
C VAL A 15 -9.31 -10.55 12.65
N ALA A 16 -8.02 -10.54 13.03
CA ALA A 16 -7.52 -9.81 14.19
C ALA A 16 -7.80 -8.30 14.15
N ASN A 17 -8.06 -7.72 12.97
CA ASN A 17 -8.44 -6.31 12.82
C ASN A 17 -9.94 -6.06 12.99
N ILE A 18 -10.75 -7.09 13.21
CA ILE A 18 -12.20 -6.97 13.41
C ILE A 18 -12.48 -6.86 14.90
N TYR A 19 -12.87 -5.66 15.34
CA TYR A 19 -13.10 -5.36 16.75
C TYR A 19 -14.26 -6.18 17.37
N ALA A 20 -15.35 -6.37 16.62
CA ALA A 20 -16.51 -7.12 17.11
C ALA A 20 -16.26 -8.63 17.02
N ILE A 21 -16.15 -9.30 18.17
CA ILE A 21 -15.79 -10.73 18.27
C ILE A 21 -16.73 -11.64 17.48
N ASP A 22 -18.04 -11.41 17.55
CA ASP A 22 -19.01 -12.24 16.82
C ASP A 22 -18.89 -12.06 15.30
N SER A 23 -18.63 -10.83 14.86
CA SER A 23 -18.32 -10.53 13.47
C SER A 23 -17.02 -11.21 13.04
N ALA A 24 -15.97 -11.14 13.88
CA ALA A 24 -14.69 -11.78 13.63
C ALA A 24 -14.84 -13.30 13.46
N LYS A 25 -15.59 -13.97 14.34
CA LYS A 25 -15.89 -15.40 14.27
C LYS A 25 -16.65 -15.78 12.99
N LYS A 26 -17.69 -15.01 12.63
CA LYS A 26 -18.49 -15.26 11.43
C LYS A 26 -17.64 -15.14 10.16
N VAL A 27 -16.79 -14.11 10.11
CA VAL A 27 -15.88 -13.88 9.00
C VAL A 27 -14.82 -14.98 8.91
N ALA A 28 -14.17 -15.31 10.03
CA ALA A 28 -13.19 -16.39 10.12
C ALA A 28 -13.76 -17.73 9.63
N ALA A 29 -14.94 -18.12 10.12
CA ALA A 29 -15.59 -19.36 9.73
C ALA A 29 -15.85 -19.45 8.21
N ALA A 30 -16.29 -18.35 7.58
CA ALA A 30 -16.50 -18.30 6.14
C ALA A 30 -15.19 -18.47 5.36
N TYR A 31 -14.11 -17.80 5.78
CA TYR A 31 -12.80 -17.91 5.16
C TYR A 31 -12.18 -19.30 5.33
N TYR A 32 -12.19 -19.85 6.55
CA TYR A 32 -11.66 -21.20 6.80
C TYR A 32 -12.39 -22.25 5.96
N LYS A 33 -13.72 -22.17 5.86
CA LYS A 33 -14.51 -23.04 4.97
C LYS A 33 -14.07 -22.93 3.51
N GLY A 34 -13.77 -21.71 3.04
CA GLY A 34 -13.23 -21.47 1.71
C GLY A 34 -11.83 -22.08 1.52
N ILE A 35 -10.95 -21.96 2.50
CA ILE A 35 -9.61 -22.56 2.49
C ILE A 35 -9.70 -24.08 2.44
N TYR A 36 -10.54 -24.67 3.30
CA TYR A 36 -10.77 -26.12 3.32
C TYR A 36 -11.23 -26.61 1.95
N LYS A 37 -12.19 -25.92 1.34
CA LYS A 37 -12.66 -26.22 -0.03
C LYS A 37 -11.54 -26.09 -1.07
N LYS A 38 -10.71 -25.03 -1.01
CA LYS A 38 -9.58 -24.79 -1.93
C LYS A 38 -8.57 -25.94 -1.92
N PHE A 39 -8.32 -26.54 -0.77
CA PHE A 39 -7.34 -27.62 -0.61
C PHE A 39 -7.95 -29.03 -0.58
N GLY A 40 -9.27 -29.16 -0.75
CA GLY A 40 -9.95 -30.45 -0.72
C GLY A 40 -9.88 -31.14 0.65
N VAL A 41 -9.79 -30.35 1.73
CA VAL A 41 -9.76 -30.84 3.11
C VAL A 41 -11.02 -30.42 3.86
N ASP A 42 -11.23 -30.98 5.03
CA ASP A 42 -12.24 -30.52 5.99
C ASP A 42 -11.61 -30.08 7.32
N SER A 43 -12.44 -29.57 8.24
CA SER A 43 -11.97 -29.14 9.57
C SER A 43 -11.40 -30.30 10.38
N VAL A 44 -11.89 -31.53 10.22
CA VAL A 44 -11.46 -32.70 10.99
C VAL A 44 -10.06 -33.13 10.55
N GLN A 45 -9.83 -33.23 9.24
CA GLN A 45 -8.53 -33.51 8.65
C GLN A 45 -7.51 -32.41 8.99
N TYR A 46 -7.93 -31.15 8.94
CA TYR A 46 -7.10 -30.03 9.38
C TYR A 46 -6.71 -30.17 10.87
N SER A 47 -7.68 -30.38 11.77
CA SER A 47 -7.42 -30.55 13.20
C SER A 47 -6.53 -31.75 13.50
N ARG A 48 -6.73 -32.88 12.81
CA ARG A 48 -5.86 -34.07 12.93
C ARG A 48 -4.42 -33.77 12.50
N SER A 49 -4.27 -33.08 11.37
CA SER A 49 -2.95 -32.67 10.89
C SER A 49 -2.27 -31.74 11.89
N LEU A 50 -3.00 -30.76 12.42
CA LEU A 50 -2.48 -29.82 13.39
C LEU A 50 -2.04 -30.51 14.68
N LEU A 51 -2.82 -31.47 15.18
CA LEU A 51 -2.46 -32.27 16.34
C LEU A 51 -1.14 -33.03 16.10
N TRP A 52 -1.00 -33.66 14.93
CA TRP A 52 0.24 -34.37 14.58
C TRP A 52 1.45 -33.43 14.56
N TYR A 53 1.34 -32.24 13.96
CA TYR A 53 2.46 -31.30 13.96
C TYR A 53 2.79 -30.76 15.35
N ASN A 54 1.78 -30.59 16.22
CA ASN A 54 2.00 -30.19 17.61
C ASN A 54 2.78 -31.25 18.41
N THR A 55 2.68 -32.54 18.05
CA THR A 55 3.50 -33.61 18.64
C THR A 55 4.83 -33.84 17.93
N ASN A 56 5.06 -33.17 16.79
CA ASN A 56 6.26 -33.30 15.96
C ASN A 56 6.93 -31.92 15.75
N PRO A 57 7.55 -31.34 16.80
CA PRO A 57 8.00 -29.95 16.79
C PRO A 57 9.06 -29.65 15.71
N LYS A 58 9.92 -30.62 15.37
CA LYS A 58 10.93 -30.46 14.30
C LYS A 58 10.26 -30.20 12.93
N GLU A 59 9.22 -30.96 12.62
CA GLU A 59 8.47 -30.82 11.37
C GLU A 59 7.66 -29.51 11.36
N LEU A 60 7.07 -29.16 12.51
CA LEU A 60 6.36 -27.90 12.66
C LEU A 60 7.28 -26.68 12.47
N GLU A 61 8.51 -26.74 12.99
CA GLU A 61 9.51 -25.69 12.83
C GLU A 61 9.88 -25.48 11.35
N ILE A 62 10.06 -26.57 10.59
CA ILE A 62 10.36 -26.50 9.16
C ILE A 62 9.23 -25.79 8.41
N ILE A 63 7.97 -26.16 8.70
CA ILE A 63 6.79 -25.53 8.13
C ILE A 63 6.77 -24.03 8.43
N TYR A 64 6.95 -23.64 9.69
CA TYR A 64 6.92 -22.22 10.05
C TYR A 64 8.06 -21.41 9.44
N LYS A 65 9.26 -22.00 9.31
CA LYS A 65 10.38 -21.37 8.57
C LYS A 65 10.00 -21.08 7.12
N ASN A 66 9.31 -22.01 6.46
CA ASN A 66 8.88 -21.81 5.07
C ASN A 66 7.73 -20.80 4.95
N ILE A 67 6.77 -20.82 5.87
CA ILE A 67 5.70 -19.83 5.97
C ILE A 67 6.29 -18.43 6.16
N GLN A 68 7.23 -18.26 7.08
CA GLN A 68 7.89 -16.98 7.33
C GLN A 68 8.63 -16.46 6.10
N LYS A 69 9.34 -17.33 5.37
CA LYS A 69 9.97 -16.99 4.09
C LYS A 69 8.92 -16.53 3.06
N SER A 70 7.81 -17.23 2.96
CA SER A 70 6.72 -16.90 2.02
C SER A 70 6.05 -15.56 2.36
N LEU A 71 5.74 -15.32 3.64
CA LEU A 71 5.21 -14.05 4.12
C LEU A 71 6.18 -12.89 3.89
N THR A 72 7.47 -13.10 4.15
CA THR A 72 8.50 -12.08 3.90
C THR A 72 8.60 -11.73 2.43
N LYS A 73 8.50 -12.73 1.54
CA LYS A 73 8.49 -12.52 0.09
C LYS A 73 7.24 -11.75 -0.34
N GLN A 74 6.07 -12.12 0.18
CA GLN A 74 4.81 -11.45 -0.12
C GLN A 74 4.83 -9.99 0.36
N LYS A 75 5.31 -9.74 1.59
CA LYS A 75 5.48 -8.38 2.13
C LYS A 75 6.33 -7.51 1.21
N LYS A 76 7.49 -8.00 0.77
CA LYS A 76 8.35 -7.29 -0.20
C LYS A 76 7.63 -7.00 -1.52
N ALA A 77 6.85 -7.95 -2.03
CA ALA A 77 6.09 -7.77 -3.27
C ALA A 77 5.02 -6.68 -3.11
N VAL A 78 4.31 -6.65 -1.98
CA VAL A 78 3.32 -5.61 -1.64
C VAL A 78 4.01 -4.24 -1.53
N GLU A 79 5.12 -4.14 -0.81
CA GLU A 79 5.89 -2.89 -0.70
C GLU A 79 6.35 -2.35 -2.07
N ILE A 80 6.76 -3.23 -2.98
CA ILE A 80 7.14 -2.85 -4.34
C ILE A 80 5.91 -2.35 -5.12
N ALA A 81 4.79 -3.07 -5.05
CA ALA A 81 3.54 -2.68 -5.70
C ALA A 81 3.05 -1.32 -5.20
N ASP A 82 3.07 -1.08 -3.90
CA ASP A 82 2.69 0.18 -3.29
C ASP A 82 3.60 1.32 -3.77
N LYS A 83 4.92 1.11 -3.77
CA LYS A 83 5.88 2.08 -4.34
C LYS A 83 5.57 2.40 -5.80
N MET A 84 5.20 1.40 -6.61
CA MET A 84 4.83 1.62 -8.01
C MET A 84 3.54 2.44 -8.14
N ILE A 85 2.51 2.12 -7.34
CA ILE A 85 1.25 2.87 -7.31
C ILE A 85 1.50 4.32 -6.91
N GLN A 86 2.29 4.56 -5.86
CA GLN A 86 2.63 5.90 -5.40
C GLN A 86 3.43 6.68 -6.45
N ARG A 87 4.41 6.05 -7.12
CA ARG A 87 5.12 6.68 -8.24
C ARG A 87 4.20 7.06 -9.39
N LYS A 88 3.23 6.21 -9.74
CA LYS A 88 2.24 6.51 -10.78
C LYS A 88 1.35 7.69 -10.38
N LYS A 89 0.83 7.68 -9.14
CA LYS A 89 0.04 8.80 -8.59
C LYS A 89 0.83 10.10 -8.60
N PHE A 90 2.07 10.08 -8.12
CA PHE A 90 2.96 11.25 -8.15
C PHE A 90 3.20 11.79 -9.56
N LYS A 91 3.48 10.91 -10.53
CA LYS A 91 3.65 11.31 -11.93
C LYS A 91 2.39 11.97 -12.49
N ALA A 92 1.21 11.40 -12.23
CA ALA A 92 -0.06 11.97 -12.67
C ALA A 92 -0.28 13.37 -12.06
N ASP A 93 -0.09 13.52 -10.75
CA ASP A 93 -0.24 14.80 -10.06
C ASP A 93 0.74 15.86 -10.56
N SER A 94 2.01 15.48 -10.78
CA SER A 94 3.04 16.36 -11.32
C SER A 94 2.67 16.87 -12.72
N LEU A 95 2.11 16.00 -13.57
CA LEU A 95 1.63 16.40 -14.90
C LEU A 95 0.48 17.39 -14.82
N VAL A 96 -0.46 17.21 -13.89
CA VAL A 96 -1.58 18.15 -13.67
C VAL A 96 -1.05 19.52 -13.24
N ILE A 97 -0.11 19.56 -12.29
CA ILE A 97 0.51 20.80 -11.81
C ILE A 97 1.25 21.51 -12.96
N ALA A 98 2.05 20.77 -13.72
CA ALA A 98 2.80 21.31 -14.85
C ALA A 98 1.87 21.87 -15.95
N LYS A 99 0.77 21.16 -16.26
CA LYS A 99 -0.25 21.64 -17.22
C LYS A 99 -0.91 22.93 -16.73
N LYS A 100 -1.30 23.00 -15.44
CA LYS A 100 -1.88 24.20 -14.84
C LYS A 100 -0.92 25.38 -14.89
N PHE A 101 0.35 25.18 -14.52
CA PHE A 101 1.37 26.22 -14.63
C PHE A 101 1.56 26.72 -16.07
N LYS A 102 1.59 25.81 -17.06
CA LYS A 102 1.69 26.20 -18.47
C LYS A 102 0.49 27.06 -18.90
N ALA A 103 -0.72 26.69 -18.51
CA ALA A 103 -1.93 27.46 -18.80
C ALA A 103 -1.89 28.86 -18.15
N ASP A 104 -1.53 28.94 -16.87
CA ASP A 104 -1.39 30.21 -16.14
C ASP A 104 -0.33 31.12 -16.79
N SER A 105 0.82 30.57 -17.16
CA SER A 105 1.90 31.31 -17.83
C SER A 105 1.45 31.89 -19.18
N LEU A 106 0.72 31.10 -19.98
CA LEU A 106 0.16 31.58 -21.24
C LEU A 106 -0.89 32.68 -21.03
N ALA A 107 -1.74 32.55 -20.00
CA ALA A 107 -2.73 33.57 -19.67
C ALA A 107 -2.08 34.89 -19.25
N ILE A 108 -1.01 34.85 -18.46
CA ILE A 108 -0.23 36.04 -18.05
C ILE A 108 0.36 36.73 -19.29
N ARG A 109 1.01 35.97 -20.18
CA ARG A 109 1.59 36.52 -21.43
C ARG A 109 0.54 37.14 -22.34
N LYS A 110 -0.66 36.56 -22.43
CA LYS A 110 -1.77 37.09 -23.24
C LYS A 110 -2.35 38.40 -22.70
N LYS A 111 -2.31 38.62 -21.38
CA LYS A 111 -2.86 39.83 -20.73
C LYS A 111 -1.87 40.98 -20.63
N MET A 112 -0.61 40.75 -20.98
CA MET A 112 0.48 41.71 -20.87
C MET A 112 0.44 42.70 -22.05
N LYS A 113 0.70 43.98 -21.77
CA LYS A 113 0.89 45.01 -22.79
C LYS A 113 2.27 44.85 -23.47
N PRO A 114 2.50 45.42 -24.67
CA PRO A 114 3.79 45.25 -25.37
C PRO A 114 4.96 46.09 -24.80
N ASP A 115 4.73 46.92 -23.78
CA ASP A 115 5.73 47.79 -23.17
C ASP A 115 6.72 47.06 -22.24
N SER A 116 7.86 47.70 -21.97
CA SER A 116 8.97 47.11 -21.20
C SER A 116 8.60 46.85 -19.73
N LEU A 117 7.82 47.71 -19.09
CA LEU A 117 7.46 47.56 -17.68
C LEU A 117 6.49 46.40 -17.46
N SER A 118 5.49 46.26 -18.34
CA SER A 118 4.56 45.13 -18.27
C SER A 118 5.25 43.80 -18.56
N LYS A 119 6.25 43.76 -19.45
CA LYS A 119 7.13 42.60 -19.68
C LYS A 119 7.84 42.14 -18.41
N VAL A 120 8.47 43.07 -17.69
CA VAL A 120 9.17 42.74 -16.43
C VAL A 120 8.21 42.25 -15.35
N LYS A 121 7.01 42.83 -15.26
CA LYS A 121 5.97 42.38 -14.30
C LYS A 121 5.47 40.98 -14.62
N ALA A 122 5.20 40.68 -15.89
CA ALA A 122 4.74 39.37 -16.32
C ALA A 122 5.79 38.27 -16.09
N THR A 123 7.07 38.54 -16.36
CA THR A 123 8.15 37.57 -16.09
C THR A 123 8.31 37.30 -14.59
N ALA A 124 8.21 38.33 -13.74
CA ALA A 124 8.24 38.18 -12.29
C ALA A 124 7.04 37.36 -11.77
N GLU A 125 5.84 37.57 -12.31
CA GLU A 125 4.64 36.82 -11.92
C GLU A 125 4.73 35.35 -12.34
N ILE A 126 5.19 35.07 -13.58
CA ILE A 126 5.45 33.71 -14.06
C ILE A 126 6.50 33.02 -13.18
N ALA A 127 7.56 33.72 -12.79
CA ALA A 127 8.59 33.19 -11.89
C ALA A 127 8.00 32.83 -10.51
N LYS A 128 7.10 33.66 -9.96
CA LYS A 128 6.39 33.36 -8.70
C LYS A 128 5.50 32.12 -8.84
N LYS A 129 4.72 32.02 -9.92
CA LYS A 129 3.86 30.86 -10.21
C LYS A 129 4.67 29.58 -10.43
N LYS A 130 5.85 29.68 -11.06
CA LYS A 130 6.78 28.56 -11.23
C LYS A 130 7.26 28.05 -9.86
N LYS A 131 7.74 28.95 -8.99
CA LYS A 131 8.16 28.59 -7.62
C LYS A 131 7.03 27.90 -6.83
N GLN A 132 5.78 28.37 -6.98
CA GLN A 132 4.62 27.72 -6.36
C GLN A 132 4.37 26.31 -6.90
N ALA A 133 4.40 26.13 -8.22
CA ALA A 133 4.25 24.81 -8.85
C ALA A 133 5.35 23.83 -8.40
N ASP A 134 6.60 24.28 -8.38
CA ASP A 134 7.74 23.47 -7.94
C ASP A 134 7.63 23.08 -6.45
N SER A 135 7.15 24.00 -5.61
CA SER A 135 6.89 23.74 -4.18
C SER A 135 5.81 22.67 -3.98
N LEU A 136 4.71 22.75 -4.74
CA LEU A 136 3.63 21.76 -4.68
C LEU A 136 4.09 20.37 -5.14
N ILE A 137 4.91 20.30 -6.18
CA ILE A 137 5.51 19.05 -6.64
C ILE A 137 6.41 18.45 -5.56
N ASN A 138 7.24 19.26 -4.89
CA ASN A 138 8.11 18.80 -3.82
C ASN A 138 7.32 18.29 -2.61
N ILE A 139 6.25 18.99 -2.20
CA ILE A 139 5.37 18.53 -1.11
C ILE A 139 4.76 17.17 -1.45
N LYS A 140 4.20 17.01 -2.66
CA LYS A 140 3.61 15.74 -3.10
C LYS A 140 4.64 14.61 -3.21
N LYS A 141 5.88 14.93 -3.60
CA LYS A 141 6.98 13.96 -3.61
C LYS A 141 7.28 13.47 -2.20
N THR A 142 7.40 14.36 -1.22
CA THR A 142 7.65 14.02 0.17
C THR A 142 6.51 13.20 0.78
N GLN A 143 5.25 13.57 0.51
CA GLN A 143 4.08 12.81 0.94
C GLN A 143 4.07 11.38 0.35
N SER A 144 4.42 11.23 -0.93
CA SER A 144 4.51 9.90 -1.57
C SER A 144 5.59 8.98 -0.97
N LEU A 145 6.61 9.57 -0.31
CA LEU A 145 7.69 8.85 0.36
C LEU A 145 7.32 8.46 1.81
N GLN A 146 6.55 9.30 2.53
CA GLN A 146 6.17 9.05 3.93
C GLN A 146 5.10 7.97 4.11
N VAL A 147 4.21 7.76 3.14
CA VAL A 147 3.19 6.68 3.24
C VAL A 147 3.83 5.27 3.28
N VAL A 148 5.06 5.13 2.78
CA VAL A 148 5.79 3.84 2.78
C VAL A 148 6.29 3.46 4.19
N SER A 149 6.46 4.42 5.10
CA SER A 149 6.96 4.16 6.46
C SER A 149 5.86 4.00 7.51
N ALA A 150 4.61 4.35 7.21
CA ALA A 150 3.51 4.34 8.18
C ALA A 150 2.77 3.00 8.30
N SER A 151 3.13 1.97 7.53
CA SER A 151 2.53 0.63 7.62
C SER A 151 3.19 -0.26 8.68
N THR A 152 3.78 0.32 9.74
CA THR A 152 4.22 -0.44 10.90
C THR A 152 2.99 -1.03 11.60
N PRO A 153 2.97 -2.35 11.86
CA PRO A 153 1.89 -2.93 12.64
C PRO A 153 1.94 -2.35 14.05
N VAL A 154 0.77 -1.97 14.57
CA VAL A 154 0.56 -1.58 15.96
C VAL A 154 1.16 -2.69 16.85
N PRO A 155 2.05 -2.37 17.81
CA PRO A 155 2.53 -3.38 18.74
C PRO A 155 1.34 -3.80 19.61
N ILE A 156 1.01 -5.09 19.55
CA ILE A 156 0.07 -5.73 20.47
C ILE A 156 0.74 -5.67 21.86
N GLN A 157 0.14 -4.93 22.79
CA GLN A 157 0.50 -4.92 24.21
C GLN A 157 -0.01 -6.18 24.91
#